data_AF-A0A949QAI0-F1
#
_entry.id   AF-A0A949QAI0-F1
#
_cell.length_a   1.000
_cell.length_b   1.000
_cell.length_c   1.000
_cell.angle_alpha   90.00
_cell.angle_beta   90.00
_cell.angle_gamma   90.00
#
_symmetry.space_group_name_H-M   'P 1'
#
loop_
_entity.id
_entity.type
_entity.pdbx_description
1 polymer ?
#
loop_
_entity_poly.entity_id
_entity_poly.type
_entity_poly.pdbx_seq_one_letter_code
_entity_poly.pdbx_strand_id
1 'polypeptide(L)'
;LNLNPRDVPSPLVGKPAPAFSLPQLHAPEQIFSPKEMLGKVWLLNVWSTWCVSCRQEHPVLVELSRSKTVPLIGLNYKELRGDGNIDMDKVEPASEKGLAMERAAGWLKK
;
A
#
# COMPACT_ATOMS: atom_id res chain seq x y z
N LEU A 1 3.14 29.65 17.53
CA LEU A 1 3.14 28.33 16.88
C LEU A 1 3.38 28.54 15.39
N ASN A 2 4.59 28.27 14.90
CA ASN A 2 5.01 28.48 13.50
C ASN A 2 4.99 27.16 12.72
N LEU A 3 3.83 26.52 12.59
CA LEU A 3 3.68 25.35 11.73
C LEU A 3 3.03 25.79 10.42
N ASN A 4 3.70 25.53 9.29
CA ASN A 4 3.15 25.75 7.97
C ASN A 4 1.97 24.78 7.76
N PRO A 5 0.74 25.25 7.50
CA PRO A 5 -0.44 24.38 7.36
C PRO A 5 -0.37 23.39 6.19
N ARG A 6 0.59 23.58 5.27
CA ARG A 6 0.84 22.66 4.15
C ARG A 6 1.70 21.47 4.53
N ASP A 7 2.45 21.57 5.63
CA ASP A 7 3.31 20.50 6.09
C ASP A 7 2.50 19.56 6.96
N VAL A 8 2.52 18.27 6.63
CA VAL A 8 1.98 17.20 7.47
C VAL A 8 3.17 16.53 8.14
N PRO A 9 3.65 17.03 9.30
CA PRO A 9 4.81 16.46 9.96
C PRO A 9 4.51 15.03 10.38
N SER A 10 5.34 14.09 9.95
CA SER A 10 5.21 12.69 10.35
C SER A 10 5.71 12.50 11.79
N PRO A 11 4.88 11.97 12.71
CA PRO A 11 5.32 11.66 14.06
C PRO A 11 6.24 10.42 14.14
N LEU A 12 6.55 9.81 12.99
CA LEU A 12 7.33 8.57 12.87
C LEU A 12 8.77 8.77 12.43
N VAL A 13 9.21 10.01 12.17
CA VAL A 13 10.62 10.28 11.85
C VAL A 13 11.52 9.84 13.00
N GLY A 14 12.58 9.09 12.67
CA GLY A 14 13.54 8.53 13.63
C GLY A 14 13.01 7.35 14.46
N LYS A 15 11.77 6.91 14.23
CA LYS A 15 11.19 5.74 14.90
C LYS A 15 11.32 4.49 14.03
N PRO A 16 11.34 3.29 14.63
CA PRO A 16 11.27 2.04 13.86
C PRO A 16 10.00 1.99 13.01
N ALA A 17 10.10 1.35 11.84
CA ALA A 17 8.93 1.05 11.03
C ALA A 17 7.93 0.19 11.86
N PRO A 18 6.62 0.46 11.82
CA PRO A 18 5.62 -0.31 12.54
C PRO A 18 5.69 -1.80 12.18
N ALA A 19 5.58 -2.67 13.19
CA ALA A 19 5.60 -4.12 12.95
C ALA A 19 4.27 -4.60 12.34
N PHE A 20 4.36 -5.35 11.25
CA PHE A 20 3.23 -6.07 10.66
C PHE A 20 3.73 -7.33 9.95
N SER A 21 2.80 -8.24 9.67
CA SER A 21 3.03 -9.49 8.96
C SER A 21 1.81 -9.76 8.10
N LEU A 22 1.93 -9.61 6.79
CA LEU A 22 0.80 -9.62 5.87
C LEU A 22 1.09 -10.50 4.64
N PRO A 23 0.07 -11.15 4.05
CA PRO A 23 0.23 -11.89 2.81
C PRO A 23 0.55 -10.96 1.65
N GLN A 24 1.34 -11.45 0.70
CA GLN A 24 1.63 -10.72 -0.53
C GLN A 24 0.49 -10.85 -1.53
N LEU A 25 0.20 -9.78 -2.27
CA LEU A 25 -0.93 -9.78 -3.23
C LEU A 25 -0.75 -10.74 -4.40
N HIS A 26 0.48 -10.94 -4.87
CA HIS A 26 0.79 -11.81 -6.01
C HIS A 26 1.11 -13.26 -5.60
N ALA A 27 1.33 -13.48 -4.30
CA ALA A 27 1.69 -14.77 -3.72
C ALA A 27 1.10 -14.85 -2.28
N PRO A 28 -0.21 -15.10 -2.14
CA PRO A 28 -0.92 -15.05 -0.86
C PRO A 28 -0.37 -15.98 0.24
N GLU A 29 0.32 -17.04 -0.18
CA GLU A 29 1.03 -17.99 0.68
C GLU A 29 2.33 -17.43 1.27
N GLN A 30 2.89 -16.39 0.64
CA GLN A 30 4.08 -15.71 1.12
C GLN A 30 3.69 -14.55 2.04
N ILE A 31 4.42 -14.44 3.15
CA ILE A 31 4.25 -13.40 4.14
C ILE A 31 5.37 -12.39 3.98
N PHE A 32 5.03 -11.11 4.01
CA PHE A 32 5.98 -10.01 4.08
C PHE A 32 5.92 -9.34 5.46
N SER A 33 7.10 -8.95 5.97
CA SER A 33 7.23 -8.07 7.13
C SER A 33 8.37 -7.06 6.98
N PRO A 34 8.31 -5.89 7.64
CA PRO A 34 9.41 -4.92 7.65
C PRO A 34 10.76 -5.47 8.15
N LYS A 35 10.77 -6.61 8.85
CA LYS A 35 12.00 -7.28 9.30
C LYS A 35 12.89 -7.70 8.13
N GLU A 36 12.31 -8.02 6.97
CA GLU A 36 13.04 -8.40 5.76
C GLU A 36 13.84 -7.24 5.15
N MET A 37 13.51 -6.00 5.54
CA MET A 37 14.14 -4.77 5.09
C MET A 37 15.17 -4.21 6.08
N LEU A 38 15.47 -4.91 7.17
CA LEU A 38 16.52 -4.50 8.10
C LEU A 38 17.86 -4.35 7.39
N GLY A 39 18.56 -3.25 7.66
CA GLY A 39 19.82 -2.90 7.02
C GLY A 39 19.69 -2.34 5.59
N LYS A 40 18.47 -2.21 5.05
CA LYS A 40 18.21 -1.63 3.73
C LYS A 40 17.50 -0.29 3.86
N VAL A 41 17.87 0.65 3.00
CA VAL A 41 17.00 1.80 2.69
C VAL A 41 15.95 1.31 1.71
N TRP A 42 14.68 1.57 1.98
CA TRP A 42 13.55 1.09 1.18
C TRP A 42 12.41 2.10 1.19
N LEU A 43 11.55 2.03 0.17
CA LEU A 43 10.37 2.88 0.04
C LEU A 43 9.10 2.02 0.23
N LEU A 44 8.24 2.44 1.16
CA LEU A 44 6.90 1.87 1.35
C LEU A 44 5.88 2.85 0.78
N ASN A 45 5.16 2.45 -0.27
CA ASN A 45 4.08 3.22 -0.86
C ASN A 45 2.73 2.67 -0.38
N VAL A 46 1.85 3.54 0.12
CA VAL A 46 0.50 3.17 0.55
C VAL A 46 -0.47 3.55 -0.57
N TRP A 47 -1.22 2.58 -1.09
CA TRP A 47 -2.05 2.78 -2.28
C TRP A 47 -3.33 1.95 -2.22
N SER A 48 -4.28 2.29 -3.10
CA SER A 48 -5.49 1.51 -3.39
C SER A 48 -6.00 1.81 -4.79
N THR A 49 -6.80 0.92 -5.38
CA THR A 49 -7.23 1.12 -6.78
C THR A 49 -8.21 2.28 -6.95
N TRP A 50 -8.98 2.62 -5.92
CA TRP A 50 -9.92 3.76 -5.92
C TRP A 50 -9.22 5.12 -5.80
N CYS A 51 -7.98 5.15 -5.30
CA CYS A 51 -7.22 6.37 -5.05
C CYS A 51 -6.76 7.03 -6.37
N VAL A 52 -7.33 8.19 -6.70
CA VAL A 52 -7.03 8.94 -7.93
C VAL A 52 -5.55 9.32 -8.02
N SER A 53 -4.99 9.88 -6.94
CA SER A 53 -3.59 10.28 -6.88
C SER A 53 -2.64 9.09 -7.04
N CYS A 54 -3.00 7.94 -6.47
CA CYS A 54 -2.21 6.70 -6.58
C CYS A 54 -2.15 6.21 -8.03
N ARG A 55 -3.24 6.35 -8.80
CA ARG A 55 -3.24 6.04 -10.24
C ARG A 55 -2.35 6.97 -11.06
N GLN A 56 -2.28 8.25 -10.68
CA GLN A 56 -1.36 9.21 -11.32
C GLN A 56 0.10 8.95 -10.96
N GLU A 57 0.37 8.51 -9.72
CA GLU A 57 1.71 8.19 -9.22
C GLU A 57 2.25 6.87 -9.78
N HIS A 58 1.38 5.91 -10.09
CA HIS A 58 1.75 4.54 -10.43
C HIS A 58 2.81 4.40 -11.54
N PRO A 59 2.72 5.10 -12.71
CA PRO A 59 3.72 4.96 -13.76
C PRO A 59 5.13 5.36 -13.29
N VAL A 60 5.23 6.40 -12.46
CA VAL A 60 6.50 6.90 -11.91
C VAL A 60 7.11 5.86 -10.96
N LEU A 61 6.28 5.24 -10.10
CA LEU A 61 6.73 4.18 -9.20
C LEU A 61 7.15 2.90 -9.94
N VAL A 62 6.45 2.55 -11.01
CA VAL A 62 6.84 1.43 -11.87
C VAL A 62 8.20 1.71 -12.52
N GLU A 63 8.42 2.91 -13.05
CA GLU A 63 9.74 3.32 -13.57
C GLU A 63 10.83 3.26 -12.50
N LEU A 64 10.57 3.80 -11.31
CA LEU A 64 11.50 3.74 -10.17
C LEU A 64 11.83 2.29 -9.80
N SER A 65 10.84 1.38 -9.77
CA SER A 65 11.09 -0.03 -9.47
C SER A 65 12.01 -0.70 -10.50
N ARG A 66 11.90 -0.31 -11.79
CA ARG A 66 12.73 -0.83 -12.88
C ARG A 66 14.17 -0.33 -12.79
N SER A 67 14.38 0.88 -12.26
CA SER A 67 15.73 1.41 -12.01
C SER A 67 16.51 0.62 -10.97
N LYS A 68 15.82 -0.14 -10.09
CA LYS A 68 16.38 -0.92 -8.99
C LYS A 68 17.22 -0.10 -8.00
N THR A 69 17.05 1.23 -7.96
CA THR A 69 17.79 2.10 -7.03
C THR A 69 17.42 1.84 -5.57
N VAL A 70 16.14 1.54 -5.30
CA VAL A 70 15.64 1.27 -3.96
C VAL A 70 14.56 0.18 -4.02
N PRO A 71 14.51 -0.76 -3.06
CA PRO A 71 13.37 -1.66 -2.93
C PRO A 71 12.08 -0.86 -2.72
N LEU A 72 11.10 -1.08 -3.59
CA LEU A 72 9.78 -0.48 -3.51
C LEU A 72 8.77 -1.53 -3.07
N ILE A 73 8.11 -1.30 -1.94
CA ILE A 73 7.07 -2.16 -1.40
C ILE A 73 5.75 -1.40 -1.40
N GLY A 74 4.69 -2.01 -1.92
CA GLY A 74 3.34 -1.44 -1.92
C GLY A 74 2.47 -2.03 -0.81
N LEU A 75 1.85 -1.20 0.01
CA LEU A 75 0.82 -1.56 0.98
C LEU A 75 -0.56 -1.18 0.43
N ASN A 76 -1.34 -2.19 0.06
CA ASN A 76 -2.73 -1.99 -0.33
C ASN A 76 -3.61 -1.66 0.89
N TYR A 77 -4.29 -0.52 0.89
CA TYR A 77 -4.89 0.04 2.10
C TYR A 77 -6.38 0.36 1.96
N LYS A 78 -7.23 -0.37 2.69
CA LYS A 78 -8.70 -0.20 2.66
C LYS A 78 -9.26 -0.26 1.24
N GLU A 79 -8.88 -1.30 0.50
CA GLU A 79 -9.24 -1.46 -0.92
C GLU A 79 -10.75 -1.45 -1.18
N LEU A 80 -11.56 -2.06 -0.30
CA LEU A 80 -13.01 -2.04 -0.43
C LEU A 80 -13.63 -0.90 0.38
N ARG A 81 -13.36 -0.88 1.69
CA ARG A 81 -13.93 0.11 2.64
C ARG A 81 -13.58 1.56 2.35
N GLY A 82 -12.50 1.81 1.60
CA GLY A 82 -12.11 3.16 1.18
C GLY A 82 -12.77 3.62 -0.12
N ASP A 83 -13.39 2.71 -0.86
CA ASP A 83 -14.10 3.05 -2.10
C ASP A 83 -15.55 3.41 -1.80
N GLY A 84 -15.90 4.68 -1.97
CA GLY A 84 -17.26 5.18 -1.74
C GLY A 84 -18.32 4.61 -2.70
N ASN A 85 -17.93 3.87 -3.75
CA ASN A 85 -18.86 3.20 -4.65
C ASN A 85 -19.20 1.77 -4.20
N ILE A 86 -18.53 1.24 -3.17
CA ILE A 86 -18.81 -0.08 -2.62
C ILE A 86 -19.71 0.05 -1.40
N ASP A 87 -20.90 -0.53 -1.52
CA ASP A 87 -21.83 -0.70 -0.42
C ASP A 87 -21.38 -1.89 0.45
N MET A 88 -20.72 -1.58 1.56
CA MET A 88 -20.17 -2.60 2.47
C MET A 88 -21.25 -3.43 3.18
N ASP A 89 -22.51 -2.96 3.24
CA ASP A 89 -23.61 -3.75 3.80
C ASP A 89 -23.99 -4.93 2.89
N LYS A 90 -23.57 -4.88 1.62
CA LYS A 90 -23.73 -5.96 0.64
C LYS A 90 -22.52 -6.87 0.52
N VAL A 91 -21.43 -6.58 1.24
CA VAL A 91 -20.22 -7.40 1.24
C VAL A 91 -20.26 -8.34 2.42
N GLU A 92 -20.24 -9.65 2.13
CA GLU A 92 -20.16 -10.65 3.18
C GLU A 92 -18.78 -10.55 3.89
N PRO A 93 -18.72 -10.47 5.23
CA PRO A 93 -17.47 -10.21 5.95
C PRO A 93 -16.33 -11.20 5.67
N ALA A 94 -16.61 -12.50 5.52
CA ALA A 94 -15.59 -13.51 5.22
C ALA A 94 -15.00 -13.36 3.81
N SER A 95 -15.78 -12.81 2.86
CA SER A 95 -15.35 -12.56 1.48
C SER A 95 -14.52 -11.30 1.28
N GLU A 96 -14.57 -10.34 2.22
CA GLU A 96 -13.97 -9.00 2.10
C GLU A 96 -12.48 -9.07 1.68
N LYS A 97 -11.71 -9.92 2.36
CA LYS A 97 -10.27 -10.05 2.11
C LYS A 97 -9.99 -10.61 0.71
N GLY A 98 -10.73 -11.63 0.28
CA GLY A 98 -10.56 -12.24 -1.04
C GLY A 98 -10.84 -11.24 -2.16
N LEU A 99 -11.96 -10.51 -2.04
CA LEU A 99 -12.36 -9.47 -2.97
C LEU A 99 -11.34 -8.32 -3.04
N ALA A 100 -10.81 -7.88 -1.89
CA ALA A 100 -9.77 -6.86 -1.84
C ALA A 100 -8.50 -7.33 -2.59
N MET A 101 -8.06 -8.57 -2.33
CA MET A 101 -6.88 -9.13 -2.97
C MET A 101 -7.06 -9.29 -4.49
N GLU A 102 -8.21 -9.78 -4.92
CA GLU A 102 -8.54 -9.96 -6.33
C GLU A 102 -8.54 -8.61 -7.08
N ARG A 103 -9.22 -7.61 -6.52
CA ARG A 103 -9.29 -6.27 -7.10
C ARG A 103 -7.91 -5.62 -7.23
N ALA A 104 -7.12 -5.67 -6.16
CA ALA A 104 -5.78 -5.10 -6.14
C ALA A 104 -4.84 -5.82 -7.12
N ALA A 105 -4.86 -7.17 -7.14
CA ALA A 105 -4.07 -7.96 -8.08
C ALA A 105 -4.49 -7.73 -9.54
N GLY A 106 -5.79 -7.54 -9.80
CA GLY A 106 -6.32 -7.22 -11.12
C GLY A 106 -5.84 -5.87 -11.66
N TRP A 107 -5.67 -4.87 -10.80
CA TRP A 107 -5.10 -3.57 -11.19
C TRP A 107 -3.61 -3.64 -11.47
N LEU A 108 -2.84 -4.38 -10.66
CA LEU A 108 -1.38 -4.52 -10.85
C LEU A 108 -0.98 -5.30 -12.12
N LYS A 109 -1.92 -6.04 -12.72
CA LYS A 109 -1.73 -6.75 -13.99
C LYS A 109 -1.96 -5.87 -15.22
N LYS A 110 -2.53 -4.67 -15.06
CA LYS A 110 -2.80 -3.71 -16.14
C LYS A 110 -1.59 -2.80 -16.35
#